data_AF-A0A4Q3F512-F1
#
_entry.id   AF-A0A4Q3F512-F1
#
_cell.length_a   1.000
_cell.length_b   1.000
_cell.length_c   1.000
_cell.angle_alpha   90.00
_cell.angle_beta   90.00
_cell.angle_gamma   90.00
#
_symmetry.space_group_name_H-M   'P 1'
#
loop_
_entity.id
_entity.type
_entity.pdbx_description
1 polymer ?
#
loop_
_entity_poly.entity_id
_entity_poly.type
_entity_poly.pdbx_seq_one_letter_code
_entity_poly.pdbx_strand_id
1 'polypeptide(L)'
;MTDAMLAERDGGTAWRRIADELADAIGRGEYKLGDTLPASVALAERYGVHRHTVRQAFRHLAEQGLVTVSRGRGTQVTAPRLPYPIGRRVSMRTNMGKLGIT
;
A
#
# COMPACT_ATOMS: atom_id res chain seq x y z
N MET A 1 -26.09 -7.33 -20.98
CA MET A 1 -26.46 -7.27 -19.54
C MET A 1 -25.91 -8.50 -18.80
N THR A 2 -24.70 -8.96 -19.12
CA THR A 2 -24.22 -10.30 -18.73
C THR A 2 -22.76 -10.31 -18.27
N ASP A 3 -22.24 -9.17 -17.81
CA ASP A 3 -20.83 -9.05 -17.40
C ASP A 3 -20.66 -8.69 -15.90
N ALA A 4 -21.70 -8.14 -15.27
CA ALA A 4 -21.66 -7.73 -13.86
C ALA A 4 -21.76 -8.89 -12.85
N MET A 5 -22.25 -10.08 -13.25
CA MET A 5 -22.48 -11.20 -12.32
C MET A 5 -21.24 -12.07 -12.05
N LEU A 6 -20.16 -11.93 -12.83
CA LEU A 6 -18.90 -12.64 -12.55
C LEU A 6 -18.02 -11.89 -11.54
N ALA A 7 -18.16 -10.56 -11.43
CA ALA A 7 -17.39 -9.76 -10.49
C ALA A 7 -17.82 -9.93 -9.02
N GLU A 8 -19.03 -10.43 -8.75
CA GLU A 8 -19.56 -10.55 -7.39
C GLU A 8 -19.01 -11.76 -6.61
N ARG A 9 -18.42 -12.75 -7.31
CA ARG A 9 -17.69 -13.88 -6.70
C ARG A 9 -16.18 -13.60 -6.55
N ASP A 10 -15.68 -12.59 -7.26
CA ASP A 10 -14.27 -12.13 -7.23
C ASP A 10 -14.06 -10.78 -6.51
N GLY A 11 -15.13 -10.13 -6.03
CA GLY A 11 -15.03 -8.86 -5.31
C GLY A 11 -14.14 -8.91 -4.07
N GLY A 12 -13.99 -10.10 -3.46
CA GLY A 12 -13.06 -10.34 -2.36
C GLY A 12 -11.59 -10.48 -2.77
N THR A 13 -11.29 -10.77 -4.05
CA THR A 13 -9.93 -11.03 -4.57
C THR A 13 -9.39 -9.90 -5.44
N ALA A 14 -10.26 -9.14 -6.11
CA ALA A 14 -9.87 -8.07 -7.03
C ALA A 14 -9.06 -6.95 -6.36
N TRP A 15 -9.51 -6.45 -5.20
CA TRP A 15 -8.75 -5.43 -4.45
C TRP A 15 -7.40 -5.97 -3.96
N ARG A 16 -7.33 -7.27 -3.67
CA ARG A 16 -6.12 -7.92 -3.18
C ARG A 16 -5.09 -8.07 -4.29
N ARG A 17 -5.50 -8.52 -5.47
CA ARG A 17 -4.63 -8.54 -6.67
C ARG A 17 -4.06 -7.17 -6.99
N ILE A 18 -4.90 -6.13 -6.96
CA ILE A 18 -4.44 -4.75 -7.19
C ILE A 18 -3.44 -4.31 -6.11
N ALA A 19 -3.67 -4.68 -4.85
CA ALA A 19 -2.74 -4.36 -3.77
C ALA A 19 -1.40 -5.09 -3.97
N ASP A 20 -1.41 -6.39 -4.27
CA ASP A 20 -0.21 -7.19 -4.48
C ASP A 20 0.60 -6.65 -5.68
N GLU A 21 -0.05 -6.33 -6.80
CA GLU A 21 0.60 -5.76 -7.98
C GLU A 21 1.24 -4.39 -7.68
N LEU A 22 0.56 -3.54 -6.92
CA LEU A 22 1.11 -2.24 -6.49
C LEU A 22 2.26 -2.41 -5.49
N ALA A 23 2.17 -3.38 -4.58
CA ALA A 23 3.25 -3.69 -3.64
C ALA A 23 4.49 -4.18 -4.38
N ASP A 24 4.32 -5.05 -5.38
CA ASP A 24 5.41 -5.52 -6.22
C ASP A 24 6.03 -4.39 -7.04
N ALA A 25 5.22 -3.49 -7.61
CA ALA A 25 5.72 -2.32 -8.34
C ALA A 25 6.54 -1.38 -7.43
N ILE A 26 6.10 -1.18 -6.19
CA ILE A 26 6.87 -0.44 -5.17
C ILE A 26 8.17 -1.19 -4.83
N GLY A 27 8.10 -2.51 -4.65
CA GLY A 27 9.27 -3.36 -4.37
C GLY A 27 10.30 -3.40 -5.49
N ARG A 28 9.85 -3.31 -6.75
CA ARG A 28 10.70 -3.18 -7.94
C ARG A 28 11.29 -1.77 -8.11
N GLY A 29 10.84 -0.79 -7.34
CA GLY A 29 11.30 0.60 -7.42
C GLY A 29 10.68 1.41 -8.56
N GLU A 30 9.58 0.94 -9.16
CA GLU A 30 8.81 1.71 -10.15
C GLU A 30 8.19 2.96 -9.51
N TYR A 31 7.81 2.86 -8.23
CA TYR A 31 7.39 3.98 -7.40
C TYR A 31 8.36 4.13 -6.22
N LYS A 32 9.00 5.29 -6.11
CA LYS A 32 9.98 5.58 -5.05
C LYS A 32 9.27 6.09 -3.80
N LEU A 33 9.98 6.03 -2.68
CA LEU A 33 9.53 6.64 -1.43
C LEU A 33 9.24 8.13 -1.62
N GLY A 34 8.04 8.57 -1.25
CA GLY A 34 7.56 9.94 -1.46
C GLY A 34 6.84 10.18 -2.78
N ASP A 35 6.92 9.26 -3.74
CA ASP A 35 6.17 9.38 -4.99
C ASP A 35 4.67 9.27 -4.74
N THR A 36 3.91 9.95 -5.58
CA THR A 36 2.44 9.95 -5.50
C THR A 36 1.90 8.91 -6.48
N LEU A 37 1.17 7.93 -5.95
CA LEU A 37 0.47 6.93 -6.75
C LEU A 37 -0.65 7.58 -7.56
N PRO A 38 -1.01 7.01 -8.72
CA PRO A 38 -2.12 7.49 -9.52
C PRO A 38 -3.43 7.53 -8.71
N ALA A 39 -4.31 8.47 -9.06
CA ALA A 39 -5.60 8.61 -8.38
C ALA A 39 -6.43 7.33 -8.48
N SER A 40 -7.25 7.08 -7.45
CA SER A 40 -8.12 5.89 -7.42
C SER A 40 -9.06 5.77 -8.63
N VAL A 41 -9.44 6.91 -9.24
CA VAL A 41 -10.25 6.94 -10.48
C VAL A 41 -9.44 6.43 -11.68
N ALA A 42 -8.20 6.90 -11.86
CA ALA A 42 -7.34 6.48 -12.97
C ALA A 42 -6.99 4.98 -12.88
N LEU A 43 -6.73 4.47 -11.67
CA LEU A 43 -6.50 3.03 -11.49
C LEU A 43 -7.79 2.22 -11.68
N ALA A 44 -8.94 2.75 -11.26
CA ALA A 44 -10.22 2.10 -11.48
C ALA A 44 -10.52 1.92 -12.97
N GLU A 45 -10.26 2.95 -13.77
CA GLU A 45 -10.36 2.89 -15.24
C GLU A 45 -9.35 1.92 -15.84
N ARG A 46 -8.08 1.96 -15.41
CA ARG A 46 -7.03 1.04 -15.89
C ARG A 46 -7.38 -0.43 -15.64
N TYR A 47 -7.85 -0.75 -14.44
CA TYR A 47 -8.14 -2.13 -14.04
C TYR A 47 -9.58 -2.55 -14.36
N GLY A 48 -10.42 -1.66 -14.91
CA GLY A 48 -11.83 -1.95 -15.18
C GLY A 48 -12.65 -2.26 -13.91
N VAL A 49 -12.25 -1.72 -12.76
CA VAL A 49 -12.89 -1.98 -11.47
C VAL A 49 -13.58 -0.75 -10.90
N HIS A 50 -14.44 -0.94 -9.90
CA HIS A 50 -15.05 0.18 -9.21
C HIS A 50 -14.01 0.91 -8.33
N ARG A 51 -14.10 2.25 -8.25
CA ARG A 51 -13.22 3.09 -7.41
C ARG A 51 -13.14 2.64 -5.93
N HIS A 52 -14.20 2.01 -5.43
CA HIS A 52 -14.26 1.50 -4.05
C HIS A 52 -13.29 0.33 -3.84
N THR A 53 -13.12 -0.53 -4.84
CA THR A 53 -12.17 -1.66 -4.85
C THR A 53 -10.72 -1.17 -4.79
N VAL A 54 -10.38 -0.14 -5.58
CA VAL A 54 -9.04 0.49 -5.53
C VAL A 54 -8.79 1.16 -4.18
N ARG A 55 -9.79 1.85 -3.62
CA ARG A 55 -9.66 2.46 -2.28
C ARG A 55 -9.45 1.40 -1.19
N GLN A 56 -10.06 0.21 -1.34
CA GLN A 56 -9.81 -0.92 -0.45
C GLN A 56 -8.37 -1.44 -0.59
N ALA A 57 -7.85 -1.56 -1.82
CA ALA A 57 -6.45 -1.91 -2.06
C ALA A 57 -5.49 -0.90 -1.40
N PHE A 58 -5.72 0.41 -1.57
CA PHE A 58 -4.92 1.44 -0.91
C PHE A 58 -4.99 1.39 0.61
N ARG A 59 -6.16 1.07 1.17
CA ARG A 59 -6.29 0.89 2.62
C ARG A 59 -5.43 -0.29 3.10
N HIS A 60 -5.44 -1.40 2.37
CA HIS A 60 -4.60 -2.55 2.71
C HIS A 60 -3.11 -2.22 2.65
N LEU A 61 -2.66 -1.55 1.59
CA LEU A 61 -1.28 -1.09 1.46
C LEU A 61 -0.89 -0.10 2.57
N ALA A 62 -1.83 0.74 3.02
CA ALA A 62 -1.61 1.67 4.12
C ALA A 62 -1.50 0.94 5.47
N GLU A 63 -2.30 -0.11 5.67
CA GLU A 63 -2.20 -0.99 6.84
C GLU A 63 -0.84 -1.73 6.88
N GLN A 64 -0.27 -2.08 5.72
CA GLN A 64 1.08 -2.62 5.60
C GLN A 64 2.20 -1.57 5.70
N GLY A 65 1.85 -0.28 5.78
CA GLY A 65 2.82 0.82 5.86
C GLY A 65 3.54 1.14 4.55
N LEU A 66 3.10 0.58 3.41
CA LEU A 66 3.69 0.81 2.10
C LEU A 66 3.23 2.14 1.47
N VAL A 67 2.08 2.66 1.90
CA VAL A 67 1.54 3.92 1.39
C VAL A 67 0.88 4.74 2.50
N THR A 68 0.81 6.06 2.31
CA THR A 68 0.08 6.99 3.17
C THR A 68 -0.93 7.77 2.34
N VAL A 69 -2.19 7.78 2.77
CA VAL A 69 -3.24 8.58 2.13
C VAL A 69 -3.25 9.99 2.75
N SER A 70 -2.89 11.01 1.97
CA SER A 70 -2.89 12.41 2.42
C SER A 70 -4.08 13.18 1.82
N ARG A 71 -4.82 13.93 2.64
CA ARG A 71 -5.89 14.80 2.14
C ARG A 71 -5.31 15.89 1.24
N GLY A 72 -5.81 15.99 0.00
CA GLY A 72 -5.39 16.99 -0.99
C GLY A 72 -4.17 16.63 -1.85
N ARG A 73 -3.35 15.65 -1.44
CA ARG A 73 -2.14 15.24 -2.20
C ARG A 73 -2.20 13.83 -2.79
N GLY A 74 -3.25 13.07 -2.50
CA GLY A 74 -3.40 11.71 -3.01
C GLY A 74 -2.71 10.65 -2.12
N THR A 75 -2.46 9.48 -2.69
CA THR A 75 -1.81 8.35 -2.02
C THR A 75 -0.32 8.41 -2.30
N GLN A 76 0.54 8.49 -1.27
CA GLN A 76 1.99 8.57 -1.43
C GLN A 76 2.66 7.29 -0.95
N VAL A 77 3.69 6.83 -1.66
CA VAL A 77 4.49 5.67 -1.27
C VAL A 77 5.31 6.03 -0.03
N THR A 78 5.26 5.16 0.98
CA THR A 78 5.88 5.35 2.29
C THR A 78 6.70 4.10 2.63
N ALA A 79 7.79 4.27 3.36
CA ALA A 79 8.57 3.14 3.84
C ALA A 79 7.79 2.41 4.94
N PRO A 80 7.81 1.06 4.97
CA PRO A 80 7.18 0.30 6.03
C PRO A 80 7.65 0.84 7.39
N ARG A 81 6.68 1.20 8.23
CA ARG A 81 6.97 1.63 9.60
C ARG A 81 7.55 0.43 10.32
N LEU A 82 8.88 0.34 10.45
CA LEU A 82 9.47 -0.62 11.36
C LEU A 82 8.93 -0.28 12.76
N PRO A 83 8.19 -1.19 13.41
CA PRO A 83 7.78 -0.99 14.78
C PRO A 83 9.05 -1.03 15.62
N TYR A 84 9.64 0.14 15.86
CA TYR A 84 10.70 0.29 16.84
C TYR A 84 10.01 0.51 18.19
N PRO A 85 9.94 -0.48 19.09
CA PRO A 85 9.39 -0.26 20.41
C PRO A 85 10.31 0.72 21.15
N ILE A 86 9.89 1.99 21.24
CA ILE A 86 10.53 2.99 22.10
C ILE A 86 10.07 2.69 23.53
N GLY A 87 10.65 1.65 24.14
CA GLY A 87 10.45 1.32 25.55
C GLY A 87 11.23 2.26 26.47
N ARG A 88 10.79 2.40 27.72
CA ARG A 88 11.33 3.33 28.75
C ARG A 88 12.82 3.11 29.13
N ARG A 89 13.50 2.08 28.57
CA ARG A 89 14.95 1.81 28.75
C ARG A 89 15.60 1.18 27.51
N VAL A 90 15.48 1.78 26.32
CA VAL A 90 16.28 1.34 25.16
C VAL A 90 17.39 2.33 24.86
N SER A 91 18.64 1.91 25.10
CA SER A 91 19.81 2.60 24.57
C SER A 91 19.87 2.34 23.07
N MET A 92 19.95 3.42 22.28
CA MET A 92 20.04 3.40 20.82
C MET A 92 21.16 2.48 20.31
N ARG A 93 22.26 2.39 21.07
CA ARG A 93 23.41 1.53 20.79
C ARG A 93 23.09 0.03 20.88
N THR A 94 22.22 -0.37 21.81
CA THR A 94 21.85 -1.78 22.01
C THR A 94 20.87 -2.28 20.94
N ASN A 95 19.94 -1.42 20.51
CA ASN A 95 18.98 -1.81 19.47
C ASN A 95 19.58 -1.74 18.06
N MET A 96 20.51 -0.82 17.78
CA MET A 96 21.23 -0.81 16.50
C MET A 96 22.07 -2.07 16.29
N GLY A 97 22.63 -2.66 17.35
CA GLY A 97 23.34 -3.94 17.27
C GLY A 97 22.42 -5.14 16.93
N LYS A 98 21.14 -5.11 17.36
CA LYS A 98 20.17 -6.15 17.00
C LYS A 98 19.67 -6.05 15.55
N LEU A 99 19.86 -4.90 14.91
CA LEU A 99 19.48 -4.65 13.52
C LEU A 99 20.66 -4.77 12.54
N GLY A 100 21.86 -5.11 13.02
CA GLY A 100 23.04 -5.35 12.18
C GLY A 100 23.57 -4.11 11.46
N ILE A 101 23.34 -2.90 12.00
CA ILE A 101 23.72 -1.62 11.39
C ILE A 101 24.97 -1.02 12.09
N THR A 102 25.87 -1.87 12.59
CA THR A 102 27.17 -1.48 13.16
C THR A 102 28.17 -2.58 12.84
#